data_AF-A0A536S350-F1
#
_entry.id   AF-A0A536S350-F1
#
_cell.length_a   1.000
_cell.length_b   1.000
_cell.length_c   1.000
_cell.angle_alpha   90.00
_cell.angle_beta   90.00
_cell.angle_gamma   90.00
#
_symmetry.space_group_name_H-M   'P 1'
#
loop_
_entity.id
_entity.type
_entity.pdbx_description
1 polymer ?
#
loop_
_entity_poly.entity_id
_entity_poly.type
_entity_poly.pdbx_seq_one_letter_code
_entity_poly.pdbx_strand_id
1 'polypeptide(L)'
;MTARLIFDRILVYGVALILALWVLAPLYLITIAAFSPQATAYDFPKQLLPTTLSAETMQFFLNSRGVVPSIINSLVVALLTILIALTLGTPAGYALARFRFRGRDAFSVLVLTTRMFPVAILSIPLAVAFLRIGLYSWNEVFAATILTLRERTFPAQVLTALDQSLITFKFAGGFVMAAPAIVFIFFMRRYLLNLWGGR
;
A
#
# COMPACT_ATOMS: atom_id res chain seq x y z
N MET A 1 -7.69 -10.13 -43.99
CA MET A 1 -7.10 -10.65 -42.74
C MET A 1 -6.42 -9.55 -41.91
N THR A 2 -5.74 -8.59 -42.54
CA THR A 2 -5.10 -7.43 -41.88
C THR A 2 -6.07 -6.43 -41.22
N ALA A 3 -7.24 -6.16 -41.82
CA ALA A 3 -8.21 -5.21 -41.26
C ALA A 3 -8.78 -5.63 -39.89
N ARG A 4 -9.03 -6.93 -39.69
CA ARG A 4 -9.53 -7.48 -38.41
C ARG A 4 -8.48 -7.35 -37.30
N LEU A 5 -7.21 -7.60 -37.62
CA LEU A 5 -6.09 -7.44 -36.69
C LEU A 5 -5.85 -5.98 -36.28
N ILE A 6 -6.07 -5.03 -37.19
CA ILE A 6 -5.98 -3.59 -36.88
C ILE A 6 -7.13 -3.18 -35.96
N PHE A 7 -8.35 -3.64 -36.25
CA PHE A 7 -9.52 -3.37 -35.42
C PHE A 7 -9.37 -3.92 -33.99
N ASP A 8 -8.93 -5.17 -33.85
CA ASP A 8 -8.69 -5.79 -32.54
C ASP A 8 -7.63 -5.03 -31.73
N ARG A 9 -6.56 -4.55 -32.38
CA ARG A 9 -5.54 -3.72 -31.72
C ARG A 9 -6.09 -2.38 -31.25
N ILE A 10 -6.85 -1.68 -32.10
CA ILE A 10 -7.47 -0.40 -31.73
C ILE A 10 -8.41 -0.58 -30.54
N LEU A 11 -9.20 -1.66 -30.52
CA LEU A 11 -10.10 -1.97 -29.42
C LEU A 11 -9.33 -2.24 -28.12
N VAL A 12 -8.27 -3.06 -28.17
CA VAL A 12 -7.41 -3.35 -27.02
C VAL A 12 -6.75 -2.08 -26.48
N TYR A 13 -6.17 -1.24 -27.34
CA TYR A 13 -5.55 0.02 -26.92
C TYR A 13 -6.58 1.02 -26.39
N GLY A 14 -7.77 1.08 -26.98
CA GLY A 14 -8.86 1.93 -26.50
C GLY A 14 -9.33 1.52 -25.11
N VAL A 15 -9.57 0.24 -24.88
CA VAL A 15 -9.94 -0.29 -23.55
C VAL A 15 -8.82 -0.06 -22.54
N ALA A 16 -7.57 -0.34 -22.90
CA ALA A 16 -6.42 -0.09 -22.03
C ALA A 16 -6.28 1.39 -21.65
N LEU A 17 -6.51 2.31 -22.60
CA LEU A 17 -6.50 3.75 -22.35
C LEU A 17 -7.62 4.17 -21.38
N ILE A 18 -8.84 3.67 -21.57
CA ILE A 18 -9.98 3.96 -20.69
C ILE A 18 -9.67 3.47 -19.27
N LEU A 19 -9.18 2.25 -19.11
CA LEU A 19 -8.80 1.70 -17.79
C LEU A 19 -7.68 2.50 -17.14
N ALA A 20 -6.66 2.90 -17.92
CA ALA A 20 -5.58 3.73 -17.43
C ALA A 20 -6.09 5.10 -16.95
N LEU A 21 -6.93 5.78 -17.73
CA LEU A 21 -7.54 7.05 -17.36
C LEU A 21 -8.42 6.91 -16.12
N TRP A 22 -9.18 5.82 -16.00
CA TRP A 22 -10.02 5.56 -14.84
C TRP A 22 -9.23 5.41 -13.53
N VAL A 23 -8.05 4.78 -13.59
CA VAL A 23 -7.13 4.66 -12.43
C VAL A 23 -6.40 5.98 -12.16
N LEU A 24 -5.96 6.68 -13.21
CA LEU A 24 -5.19 7.92 -13.08
C LEU A 24 -6.04 9.12 -12.66
N ALA A 25 -7.32 9.17 -13.03
CA ALA A 25 -8.22 10.27 -12.68
C ALA A 25 -8.30 10.55 -11.16
N PRO A 26 -8.61 9.58 -10.28
CA PRO A 26 -8.64 9.84 -8.84
C PRO A 26 -7.25 10.18 -8.28
N LEU A 27 -6.17 9.57 -8.80
CA LEU A 27 -4.80 9.88 -8.37
C LEU A 27 -4.42 11.32 -8.73
N TYR A 28 -4.83 11.79 -9.90
CA TYR A 28 -4.63 13.17 -10.33
C TYR A 28 -5.39 14.16 -9.44
N LEU A 29 -6.65 13.88 -9.11
CA LEU A 29 -7.45 14.72 -8.22
C LEU A 29 -6.87 14.80 -6.80
N ILE A 30 -6.39 13.67 -6.26
CA ILE A 30 -5.70 13.63 -4.96
C ILE A 30 -4.41 14.45 -5.02
N THR A 31 -3.66 14.37 -6.12
CA THR A 31 -2.42 15.12 -6.31
C THR A 31 -2.68 16.62 -6.35
N ILE A 32 -3.62 17.10 -7.18
CA ILE A 32 -3.97 18.52 -7.22
C ILE A 32 -4.42 18.99 -5.84
N ALA A 33 -5.33 18.28 -5.19
CA ALA A 33 -5.85 18.67 -3.89
C ALA A 33 -4.77 18.70 -2.79
N ALA A 34 -3.73 17.86 -2.89
CA ALA A 34 -2.59 17.87 -1.98
C ALA A 34 -1.66 19.10 -2.19
N PHE A 35 -1.67 19.69 -3.39
CA PHE A 35 -0.85 20.85 -3.78
C PHE A 35 -1.70 22.12 -4.06
N SER A 36 -2.90 22.20 -3.49
CA SER A 36 -3.76 23.39 -3.56
C SER A 36 -3.93 24.02 -2.18
N PRO A 37 -4.12 25.35 -2.09
CA PRO A 37 -4.43 26.03 -0.82
C PRO A 37 -5.70 25.50 -0.17
N GLN A 38 -5.77 25.51 1.16
CA GLN A 38 -6.93 25.01 1.92
C GLN A 38 -8.25 25.73 1.54
N ALA A 39 -8.18 27.02 1.18
CA ALA A 39 -9.36 27.79 0.77
C ALA A 39 -10.06 27.20 -0.47
N THR A 40 -9.27 26.70 -1.43
CA THR A 40 -9.79 26.12 -2.69
C THR A 40 -10.22 24.66 -2.57
N ALA A 41 -10.02 24.04 -1.39
CA ALA A 41 -10.28 22.62 -1.20
C ALA A 41 -11.79 22.27 -1.22
N TYR A 42 -12.65 23.24 -0.86
CA TYR A 42 -14.11 23.08 -0.79
C TYR A 42 -14.87 23.71 -1.97
N ASP A 43 -14.16 24.34 -2.92
CA ASP A 43 -14.80 24.97 -4.08
C ASP A 43 -15.48 23.91 -4.97
N PHE A 44 -16.70 24.23 -5.41
CA PHE A 44 -17.46 23.44 -6.36
C PHE A 44 -18.01 24.34 -7.48
N PRO A 45 -17.81 23.99 -8.77
CA PRO A 45 -17.15 22.79 -9.28
C PRO A 45 -15.63 22.81 -9.09
N LYS A 46 -15.02 21.66 -8.75
CA LYS A 46 -13.57 21.53 -8.65
C LYS A 46 -12.94 21.76 -10.02
N GLN A 47 -12.07 22.75 -10.10
CA GLN A 47 -11.33 23.04 -11.33
C GLN A 47 -10.35 21.89 -11.58
N LEU A 48 -10.38 21.33 -12.79
CA LEU A 48 -9.49 20.23 -13.18
C LEU A 48 -8.04 20.68 -13.33
N LEU A 49 -7.82 21.98 -13.58
CA LEU A 49 -6.50 22.59 -13.65
C LEU A 49 -6.31 23.51 -12.43
N PRO A 50 -5.19 23.40 -11.71
CA PRO A 50 -4.93 24.25 -10.56
C PRO A 50 -4.68 25.70 -11.00
N THR A 51 -5.41 26.65 -10.42
CA THR A 51 -5.16 28.10 -10.60
C THR A 51 -3.96 28.56 -9.80
N THR A 52 -3.71 27.95 -8.64
CA THR A 52 -2.55 28.20 -7.80
C THR A 52 -2.00 26.87 -7.25
N LEU A 53 -0.71 26.62 -7.46
CA LEU A 53 0.02 25.52 -6.84
C LEU A 53 0.62 26.03 -5.52
N SER A 54 0.31 25.36 -4.41
CA SER A 54 0.85 25.67 -3.09
C SER A 54 1.26 24.39 -2.36
N ALA A 55 2.44 24.42 -1.75
CA ALA A 55 2.95 23.31 -0.93
C ALA A 55 2.52 23.41 0.54
N GLU A 56 1.77 24.44 0.93
CA GLU A 56 1.37 24.69 2.32
C GLU A 56 0.61 23.52 2.93
N THR A 57 -0.33 22.94 2.19
CA THR A 57 -1.12 21.77 2.61
C THR A 57 -0.20 20.58 2.92
N MET A 58 0.78 20.32 2.04
CA MET A 58 1.74 19.22 2.22
C MET A 58 2.68 19.49 3.39
N GLN A 59 3.17 20.72 3.54
CA GLN A 59 4.01 21.11 4.66
C GLN A 59 3.27 21.02 5.99
N PHE A 60 2.02 21.48 6.04
CA PHE A 60 1.14 21.33 7.20
C PHE A 60 0.93 19.85 7.55
N PHE A 61 0.71 19.00 6.54
CA PHE A 61 0.59 17.55 6.74
C PHE A 61 1.87 16.95 7.33
N LEU A 62 3.03 17.21 6.73
CA LEU A 62 4.30 16.66 7.18
C LEU A 62 4.71 17.15 8.57
N ASN A 63 4.41 18.40 8.90
CA ASN A 63 4.70 18.99 10.23
C ASN A 63 3.68 18.59 11.30
N SER A 64 2.62 17.86 10.94
CA SER A 64 1.62 17.41 11.90
C SER A 64 2.18 16.30 12.80
N ARG A 65 1.76 16.34 14.07
CA ARG A 65 2.29 15.43 15.11
C ARG A 65 2.09 13.97 14.70
N GLY A 66 3.18 13.20 14.79
CA GLY A 66 3.19 11.76 14.51
C GLY A 66 3.29 11.37 13.04
N VAL A 67 3.17 12.29 12.08
CA VAL A 67 3.22 11.96 10.64
C VAL A 67 4.60 11.45 10.23
N VAL A 68 5.65 12.25 10.38
CA VAL A 68 7.02 11.85 10.01
C VAL A 68 7.50 10.58 10.75
N PRO A 69 7.35 10.47 12.08
CA PRO A 69 7.70 9.24 12.79
C PRO A 69 6.96 8.00 12.26
N SER A 70 5.67 8.13 11.94
CA SER A 70 4.89 7.00 11.43
C SER A 70 5.33 6.53 10.02
N ILE A 71 5.81 7.45 9.18
CA ILE A 71 6.44 7.13 7.89
C ILE A 71 7.69 6.29 8.13
N ILE A 72 8.55 6.71 9.06
CA ILE A 72 9.78 5.98 9.42
C ILE A 72 9.43 4.59 9.97
N ASN A 73 8.48 4.50 10.91
CA ASN A 73 8.03 3.22 11.47
C ASN A 73 7.53 2.26 10.38
N SER A 74 6.81 2.78 9.38
CA SER A 74 6.35 1.97 8.25
C SER A 74 7.50 1.46 7.39
N LEU A 75 8.49 2.31 7.14
CA LEU A 75 9.67 1.95 6.36
C LEU A 75 10.48 0.87 7.07
N VAL A 76 10.70 1.03 8.38
CA VAL A 76 11.42 0.05 9.21
C VAL A 76 10.69 -1.29 9.20
N VAL A 77 9.38 -1.30 9.48
CA VAL A 77 8.58 -2.53 9.49
C VAL A 77 8.57 -3.20 8.10
N ALA A 78 8.40 -2.41 7.04
CA ALA A 78 8.43 -2.94 5.67
C ALA A 78 9.77 -3.60 5.34
N LEU A 79 10.89 -2.93 5.64
CA LEU A 79 12.23 -3.46 5.38
C LEU A 79 12.52 -4.74 6.18
N LEU A 80 12.18 -4.75 7.47
CA LEU A 80 12.34 -5.94 8.31
C LEU A 80 11.48 -7.10 7.81
N THR A 81 10.24 -6.82 7.42
CA THR A 81 9.33 -7.84 6.89
C THR A 81 9.86 -8.41 5.58
N ILE A 82 10.33 -7.56 4.66
CA ILE A 82 10.94 -8.00 3.39
C ILE A 82 12.17 -8.87 3.67
N LEU A 83 13.04 -8.44 4.57
CA LEU A 83 14.27 -9.17 4.90
C LEU A 83 13.95 -10.57 5.45
N ILE A 84 13.05 -10.68 6.43
CA ILE A 84 12.65 -11.95 7.03
C ILE A 84 11.95 -12.82 5.98
N ALA A 85 11.01 -12.25 5.22
CA ALA A 85 10.25 -12.97 4.21
C ALA A 85 11.13 -13.51 3.08
N LEU A 86 12.14 -12.75 2.62
CA LEU A 86 13.08 -13.23 1.61
C LEU A 86 14.03 -14.29 2.18
N THR A 87 14.54 -14.08 3.40
CA THR A 87 15.49 -15.01 4.04
C THR A 87 14.86 -16.39 4.24
N LEU A 88 13.60 -16.44 4.68
CA LEU A 88 12.88 -17.70 4.93
C LEU A 88 12.15 -18.21 3.68
N GLY A 89 11.54 -17.30 2.91
CA GLY A 89 10.68 -17.64 1.78
C GLY A 89 11.44 -18.05 0.53
N THR A 90 12.61 -17.47 0.26
CA THR A 90 13.43 -17.84 -0.92
C THR A 90 13.88 -19.30 -0.89
N PRO A 91 14.51 -19.81 0.20
CA PRO A 91 14.90 -21.22 0.24
C PRO A 91 13.69 -22.16 0.26
N ALA A 92 12.60 -21.82 0.96
CA ALA A 92 11.38 -22.62 0.97
C ALA A 92 10.73 -22.70 -0.43
N GLY A 93 10.64 -21.58 -1.13
CA GLY A 93 10.13 -21.50 -2.50
C GLY A 93 11.03 -22.24 -3.48
N TYR A 94 12.35 -22.09 -3.36
CA TYR A 94 13.31 -22.84 -4.17
C TYR A 94 13.20 -24.35 -3.94
N ALA A 95 13.05 -24.79 -2.68
CA ALA A 95 12.92 -26.19 -2.35
C ALA A 95 11.65 -26.81 -2.95
N LEU A 96 10.53 -26.09 -2.86
CA LEU A 96 9.26 -26.48 -3.48
C LEU A 96 9.35 -26.53 -5.02
N ALA A 97 10.07 -25.60 -5.65
CA ALA A 97 10.19 -25.52 -7.09
C ALA A 97 11.14 -26.58 -7.67
N ARG A 98 12.24 -26.91 -6.98
CA ARG A 98 13.33 -27.71 -7.54
C ARG A 98 13.39 -29.16 -7.04
N PHE A 99 12.97 -29.44 -5.80
CA PHE A 99 13.10 -30.78 -5.20
C PHE A 99 11.76 -31.52 -5.14
N ARG A 100 11.83 -32.86 -5.21
CA ARG A 100 10.69 -33.76 -4.99
C ARG A 100 10.91 -34.46 -3.65
N PHE A 101 10.13 -34.09 -2.64
CA PHE A 101 10.17 -34.67 -1.30
C PHE A 101 8.78 -35.12 -0.86
N ARG A 102 8.73 -36.04 0.11
CA ARG A 102 7.48 -36.61 0.60
C ARG A 102 6.70 -35.54 1.38
N GLY A 103 5.43 -35.28 1.00
CA GLY A 103 4.60 -34.23 1.59
C GLY A 103 4.64 -32.85 0.89
N ARG A 104 5.34 -32.73 -0.25
CA ARG A 104 5.45 -31.48 -1.04
C ARG A 104 4.10 -30.84 -1.39
N ASP A 105 3.14 -31.65 -1.83
CA ASP A 105 1.83 -31.15 -2.27
C ASP A 105 1.00 -30.66 -1.08
N ALA A 106 1.04 -31.39 0.04
CA ALA A 106 0.41 -30.97 1.29
C ALA A 106 0.99 -29.64 1.81
N PHE A 107 2.32 -29.50 1.80
CA PHE A 107 2.98 -28.25 2.20
C PHE A 107 2.61 -27.09 1.26
N SER A 108 2.56 -27.33 -0.06
CA SER A 108 2.12 -26.32 -1.04
C SER A 108 0.69 -25.86 -0.78
N VAL A 109 -0.24 -26.80 -0.56
CA VAL A 109 -1.64 -26.50 -0.23
C VAL A 109 -1.74 -25.73 1.09
N LEU A 110 -0.96 -26.10 2.11
CA LEU A 110 -0.93 -25.40 3.40
C LEU A 110 -0.53 -23.92 3.22
N VAL A 111 0.54 -23.66 2.45
CA VAL A 111 1.02 -22.29 2.18
C VAL A 111 0.00 -21.47 1.39
N LEU A 112 -0.71 -22.08 0.44
CA LEU A 112 -1.79 -21.39 -0.28
C LEU A 112 -2.97 -21.09 0.64
N THR A 113 -3.35 -22.06 1.46
CA THR A 113 -4.47 -21.95 2.40
C THR A 113 -4.27 -20.81 3.38
N THR A 114 -3.07 -20.64 3.95
CA THR A 114 -2.78 -19.52 4.88
C THR A 114 -2.90 -18.15 4.22
N ARG A 115 -2.65 -18.02 2.91
CA ARG A 115 -2.84 -16.78 2.15
C ARG A 115 -4.30 -16.47 1.84
N MET A 116 -5.17 -17.47 1.85
CA MET A 116 -6.61 -17.30 1.60
C MET A 116 -7.36 -16.83 2.85
N PHE A 117 -6.81 -17.04 4.04
CA PHE A 117 -7.44 -16.58 5.27
C PHE A 117 -7.42 -15.04 5.37
N PRO A 118 -8.59 -14.40 5.63
CA PRO A 118 -8.62 -12.97 5.83
C PRO A 118 -7.91 -12.62 7.14
N VAL A 119 -6.96 -11.68 7.06
CA VAL A 119 -6.11 -11.26 8.18
C VAL A 119 -6.93 -10.81 9.40
N ALA A 120 -8.10 -10.20 9.17
CA ALA A 120 -9.01 -9.77 10.24
C ALA A 120 -9.52 -10.92 11.13
N ILE A 121 -9.77 -12.11 10.55
CA ILE A 121 -10.22 -13.28 11.31
C ILE A 121 -9.07 -13.84 12.15
N LEU A 122 -7.83 -13.72 11.67
CA LEU A 122 -6.64 -14.19 12.37
C LEU A 122 -6.24 -13.29 13.55
N SER A 123 -6.79 -12.08 13.67
CA SER A 123 -6.42 -11.14 14.73
C SER A 123 -6.73 -11.68 16.14
N ILE A 124 -7.91 -12.26 16.34
CA ILE A 124 -8.33 -12.85 17.63
C ILE A 124 -7.45 -14.05 18.04
N PRO A 125 -7.28 -15.10 17.20
CA PRO A 125 -6.46 -16.25 17.58
C PRO A 125 -4.99 -15.89 17.76
N LEU A 126 -4.46 -14.90 17.03
CA LEU A 126 -3.11 -14.40 17.26
C LEU A 126 -2.97 -13.74 18.64
N ALA A 127 -3.94 -12.93 19.04
CA ALA A 127 -3.98 -12.34 20.38
C ALA A 127 -4.05 -13.41 21.48
N VAL A 128 -4.87 -14.45 21.28
CA VAL A 128 -4.95 -15.61 22.19
C VAL A 128 -3.64 -16.42 22.21
N ALA A 129 -2.94 -16.54 21.08
CA ALA A 129 -1.63 -17.19 21.03
C ALA A 129 -0.60 -16.42 21.86
N PHE A 130 -0.54 -15.09 21.72
CA PHE A 130 0.34 -14.23 22.52
C PHE A 130 0.03 -14.31 24.03
N LEU A 131 -1.25 -14.39 24.39
CA LEU A 131 -1.72 -14.66 25.76
C LEU A 131 -1.14 -15.97 26.31
N ARG A 132 -1.16 -17.04 25.52
CA ARG A 132 -0.71 -18.37 25.96
C ARG A 132 0.79 -18.48 26.14
N ILE A 133 1.59 -17.75 25.37
CA ILE A 133 3.06 -17.79 25.45
C ILE A 133 3.63 -16.80 26.48
N GLY A 134 2.80 -16.21 27.33
CA GLY A 134 3.24 -15.34 28.43
C GLY A 134 3.67 -13.95 28.00
N LEU A 135 3.45 -13.56 26.74
CA LEU A 135 3.70 -12.20 26.22
C LEU A 135 2.66 -11.18 26.71
N TYR A 136 1.90 -11.52 27.76
CA TYR A 136 0.70 -10.83 28.21
C TYR A 136 0.68 -10.60 29.73
N SER A 137 1.83 -10.48 30.38
CA SER A 137 1.81 -9.92 31.74
C SER A 137 1.42 -8.43 31.65
N TRP A 138 0.76 -7.92 32.69
CA TRP A 138 0.10 -6.61 32.66
C TRP A 138 1.02 -5.47 32.20
N ASN A 139 2.32 -5.58 32.50
CA ASN A 139 3.37 -4.66 32.09
C ASN A 139 3.69 -4.74 30.58
N GLU A 140 3.79 -5.92 29.97
CA GLU A 140 4.08 -6.03 28.53
C GLU A 140 2.87 -5.65 27.67
N VAL A 141 1.65 -5.97 28.11
CA VAL A 141 0.42 -5.55 27.40
C VAL A 141 0.26 -4.05 27.43
N PHE A 142 0.48 -3.44 28.59
CA PHE A 142 0.42 -2.00 28.75
C PHE A 142 1.50 -1.31 27.93
N ALA A 143 2.74 -1.83 27.96
CA ALA A 143 3.84 -1.32 27.13
C ALA A 143 3.54 -1.48 25.64
N ALA A 144 3.09 -2.65 25.19
CA ALA A 144 2.75 -2.91 23.78
C ALA A 144 1.58 -2.06 23.31
N THR A 145 0.56 -1.85 24.14
CA THR A 145 -0.59 -1.00 23.83
C THR A 145 -0.17 0.47 23.76
N ILE A 146 0.65 0.94 24.70
CA ILE A 146 1.19 2.31 24.67
C ILE A 146 2.05 2.52 23.42
N LEU A 147 2.95 1.58 23.10
CA LEU A 147 3.77 1.64 21.90
C LEU A 147 2.92 1.61 20.64
N THR A 148 1.87 0.78 20.58
CA THR A 148 0.95 0.75 19.43
C THR A 148 0.19 2.07 19.27
N LEU A 149 -0.18 2.70 20.39
CA LEU A 149 -0.90 3.98 20.36
C LEU A 149 0.02 5.18 20.06
N ARG A 150 1.30 5.12 20.46
CA ARG A 150 2.29 6.19 20.27
C ARG A 150 3.06 6.06 18.95
N GLU A 151 3.50 4.86 18.61
CA GLU A 151 4.38 4.54 17.48
C GLU A 151 3.60 3.85 16.36
N ARG A 152 2.58 4.54 15.85
CA ARG A 152 1.75 4.01 14.78
C ARG A 152 2.54 3.88 13.48
N THR A 153 2.18 2.89 12.67
CA THR A 153 2.54 2.90 11.25
C THR A 153 1.74 3.97 10.53
N PHE A 154 2.26 4.44 9.40
CA PHE A 154 1.74 5.56 8.63
C PHE A 154 0.27 5.38 8.23
N PRO A 155 -0.19 4.22 7.71
CA PRO A 155 -1.61 4.04 7.41
C PRO A 155 -2.49 4.16 8.66
N ALA A 156 -2.05 3.64 9.81
CA ALA A 156 -2.79 3.75 11.06
C ALA A 156 -2.81 5.19 11.61
N GLN A 157 -1.68 5.90 11.51
CA GLN A 157 -1.59 7.31 11.86
C GLN A 157 -2.52 8.16 11.00
N VAL A 158 -2.52 7.92 9.69
CA VAL A 158 -3.40 8.60 8.74
C VAL A 158 -4.85 8.28 9.09
N LEU A 159 -5.28 7.01 9.15
CA LEU A 159 -6.68 6.66 9.48
C LEU A 159 -7.20 7.32 10.76
N THR A 160 -6.39 7.36 11.81
CA THR A 160 -6.77 7.98 13.09
C THR A 160 -6.75 9.51 13.05
N ALA A 161 -5.80 10.12 12.33
CA ALA A 161 -5.72 11.56 12.16
C ALA A 161 -6.79 12.09 11.19
N LEU A 162 -7.14 11.32 10.15
CA LEU A 162 -8.10 11.66 9.11
C LEU A 162 -9.50 11.88 9.66
N ASP A 163 -9.94 11.06 10.62
CA ASP A 163 -11.32 11.11 11.09
C ASP A 163 -11.72 12.50 11.65
N GLN A 164 -10.76 13.24 12.21
CA GLN A 164 -10.98 14.55 12.82
C GLN A 164 -10.39 15.74 12.06
N SER A 165 -9.77 15.54 10.90
CA SER A 165 -9.04 16.60 10.19
C SER A 165 -9.73 17.12 8.92
N LEU A 166 -9.33 18.33 8.52
CA LEU A 166 -9.81 19.02 7.32
C LEU A 166 -9.63 18.17 6.06
N ILE A 167 -10.51 18.34 5.07
CA ILE A 167 -10.48 17.54 3.84
C ILE A 167 -9.12 17.61 3.11
N THR A 168 -8.45 18.76 3.19
CA THR A 168 -7.14 19.01 2.59
C THR A 168 -6.03 18.17 3.23
N PHE A 169 -6.10 17.93 4.54
CA PHE A 169 -5.22 17.00 5.25
C PHE A 169 -5.44 15.57 4.75
N LYS A 170 -6.69 15.22 4.41
CA LYS A 170 -7.05 13.91 3.86
C LYS A 170 -6.43 13.65 2.49
N PHE A 171 -6.45 14.66 1.63
CA PHE A 171 -5.83 14.56 0.31
C PHE A 171 -4.30 14.47 0.39
N ALA A 172 -3.66 15.24 1.27
CA ALA A 172 -2.21 15.13 1.48
C ALA A 172 -1.79 13.75 1.99
N GLY A 173 -2.51 13.22 3.00
CA GLY A 173 -2.27 11.86 3.50
C GLY A 173 -2.48 10.80 2.43
N GLY A 174 -3.57 10.90 1.66
CA GLY A 174 -3.85 10.00 0.54
C GLY A 174 -2.77 10.04 -0.55
N PHE A 175 -2.24 11.23 -0.87
CA PHE A 175 -1.14 11.39 -1.82
C PHE A 175 0.14 10.68 -1.32
N VAL A 176 0.53 10.91 -0.07
CA VAL A 176 1.73 10.28 0.51
C VAL A 176 1.57 8.76 0.62
N MET A 177 0.35 8.25 0.86
CA MET A 177 0.07 6.81 0.83
C MET A 177 0.18 6.20 -0.57
N ALA A 178 -0.25 6.93 -1.61
CA ALA A 178 -0.22 6.45 -3.00
C ALA A 178 1.18 6.55 -3.63
N ALA A 179 2.00 7.52 -3.21
CA ALA A 179 3.29 7.81 -3.84
C ALA A 179 4.24 6.59 -3.93
N PRO A 180 4.45 5.77 -2.87
CA PRO A 180 5.30 4.58 -2.96
C PRO A 180 4.81 3.55 -4.00
N ALA A 181 3.49 3.36 -4.09
CA ALA A 181 2.90 2.44 -5.07
C ALA A 181 3.13 2.94 -6.50
N ILE A 182 2.96 4.25 -6.73
CA ILE A 182 3.22 4.88 -8.03
C ILE A 182 4.70 4.73 -8.42
N VAL A 183 5.62 5.05 -7.51
CA VAL A 183 7.07 4.89 -7.74
C VAL A 183 7.42 3.44 -8.04
N PHE A 184 6.87 2.49 -7.27
CA PHE A 184 7.06 1.07 -7.49
C PHE A 184 6.54 0.63 -8.87
N ILE A 185 5.36 1.07 -9.28
CA ILE A 185 4.79 0.77 -10.60
C ILE A 185 5.70 1.29 -11.71
N PHE A 186 6.18 2.54 -11.62
CA PHE A 186 7.08 3.11 -12.61
C PHE A 186 8.42 2.36 -12.70
N PHE A 187 8.98 1.99 -11.55
CA PHE A 187 10.21 1.20 -11.49
C PHE A 187 10.02 -0.21 -12.06
N MET A 188 8.96 -0.91 -11.62
CA MET A 188 8.66 -2.28 -12.03
C MET A 188 8.20 -2.40 -13.47
N ARG A 189 7.61 -1.36 -14.06
CA ARG A 189 7.24 -1.33 -15.48
C ARG A 189 8.39 -1.77 -16.39
N ARG A 190 9.62 -1.36 -16.09
CA ARG A 190 10.81 -1.73 -16.87
C ARG A 190 11.08 -3.24 -16.84
N TYR A 191 10.72 -3.93 -15.76
CA TYR A 191 10.92 -5.36 -15.58
C TYR A 191 9.73 -6.19 -16.07
N LEU A 192 8.50 -5.69 -15.89
CA LEU A 192 7.27 -6.39 -16.32
C LEU A 192 7.23 -6.63 -17.83
N LEU A 193 7.73 -5.67 -18.63
CA LEU A 193 7.79 -5.81 -20.08
C LEU A 193 8.77 -6.91 -20.53
N ASN A 194 9.80 -7.20 -19.72
CA ASN A 194 10.81 -8.20 -20.03
C ASN A 194 10.39 -9.62 -19.58
N LEU A 195 9.46 -9.74 -18.62
CA LEU A 195 9.01 -11.04 -18.11
C LEU A 195 8.10 -11.81 -19.08
N TRP A 196 7.45 -11.12 -20.02
CA TRP A 196 6.47 -11.71 -20.93
C TRP A 196 7.03 -11.99 -22.33
N GLY A 197 8.36 -12.10 -22.47
CA GLY A 197 8.99 -12.45 -23.74
C GLY A 197 8.90 -11.36 -24.81
N GLY A 198 8.88 -10.09 -24.38
CA GLY A 198 9.12 -8.96 -25.28
C GLY A 198 10.51 -9.09 -25.90
N ARG A 199 10.56 -9.31 -27.21
CA ARG A 199 11.80 -9.25 -28.01
C ARG A 199 12.33 -7.83 -28.06
#